data_AF-A0A914L5K7-F1
#
_entry.id   AF-A0A914L5K7-F1
#
_cell.length_a   1.000
_cell.length_b   1.000
_cell.length_c   1.000
_cell.angle_alpha   90.00
_cell.angle_beta   90.00
_cell.angle_gamma   90.00
#
_symmetry.space_group_name_H-M   'P 1'
#
loop_
_entity.id
_entity.type
_entity.pdbx_description
1 polymer ?
#
loop_
_entity_poly.entity_id
_entity_poly.type
_entity_poly.pdbx_seq_one_letter_code
_entity_poly.pdbx_strand_id
1 'polypeptide(L)'
;MTKAENLELRNTIRQTWLRLSTKTPTLYIHKFVIGMDEVKNHHFIEEEMNKHSDLLLVNLTNESYQNLAKKTLMAFSSVSEQFKFNYLLKVDDDSFVRLGALLNALKDIEQHPLLYWGFLDGRAKPMRGGKWAENEWRLCDRYLPYQ
;
A
#
# COMPACT_ATOMS: atom_id res chain seq x y z
N MET A 1 1.07 -1.37 2.63
CA MET A 1 1.14 -0.41 3.73
C MET A 1 1.34 -1.21 4.99
N THR A 2 2.25 -0.80 5.86
CA THR A 2 2.55 -1.52 7.11
C THR A 2 3.03 -0.55 8.18
N LYS A 3 3.05 -0.94 9.44
CA LYS A 3 3.58 -0.10 10.52
C LYS A 3 4.96 -0.54 10.94
N ALA A 4 5.71 0.33 11.61
CA ALA A 4 7.06 0.02 12.07
C ALA A 4 7.10 -1.29 12.88
N GLU A 5 6.12 -1.51 13.76
CA GLU A 5 6.03 -2.65 14.66
C GLU A 5 5.71 -3.98 13.96
N ASN A 6 5.17 -3.94 12.74
CA ASN A 6 4.69 -5.11 12.01
C ASN A 6 5.80 -5.89 11.27
N LEU A 7 6.96 -6.06 11.90
CA LEU A 7 8.11 -6.76 11.31
C LEU A 7 7.78 -8.21 10.92
N GLU A 8 7.06 -8.93 11.77
CA GLU A 8 6.66 -10.33 11.52
C GLU A 8 5.76 -10.48 10.28
N LEU A 9 4.84 -9.53 10.06
CA LEU A 9 3.99 -9.52 8.87
C LEU A 9 4.81 -9.25 7.61
N ARG A 10 5.73 -8.27 7.64
CA ARG A 10 6.66 -8.03 6.53
C ARG A 10 7.50 -9.27 6.22
N ASN A 11 8.05 -9.93 7.24
CA ASN A 11 8.82 -11.16 7.08
C ASN A 11 7.97 -12.29 6.49
N THR A 12 6.74 -12.45 6.94
CA THR A 12 5.79 -13.42 6.39
C THR A 12 5.56 -13.16 4.90
N ILE A 13 5.33 -11.91 4.51
CA ILE A 13 5.16 -11.52 3.10
C ILE A 13 6.42 -11.83 2.27
N ARG A 14 7.61 -11.47 2.78
CA ARG A 14 8.91 -11.77 2.14
C ARG A 14 9.10 -13.27 1.92
N GLN A 15 8.73 -14.10 2.89
CA GLN A 15 8.94 -15.55 2.85
C GLN A 15 7.86 -16.31 2.09
N THR A 16 6.72 -15.68 1.79
CA THR A 16 5.58 -16.31 1.14
C THR A 16 5.39 -15.80 -0.29
N TRP A 17 4.40 -14.95 -0.54
CA TRP A 17 3.96 -14.63 -1.88
C TRP A 17 4.94 -13.76 -2.67
N LEU A 18 5.83 -13.00 -2.01
CA LEU A 18 6.98 -12.37 -2.70
C LEU A 18 8.00 -13.41 -3.16
N ARG A 19 8.30 -14.43 -2.33
CA ARG A 19 9.28 -15.48 -2.65
C ARG A 19 8.82 -16.36 -3.81
N LEU A 20 7.52 -16.67 -3.86
CA LEU A 20 6.92 -17.53 -4.91
C LEU A 20 7.03 -16.91 -6.32
N SER A 21 7.33 -15.61 -6.41
CA SER A 21 7.45 -14.89 -7.68
C SER A 21 8.90 -14.71 -8.18
N THR A 22 9.89 -15.26 -7.48
CA THR A 22 11.33 -15.13 -7.80
C THR A 22 11.80 -15.89 -9.05
N LYS A 23 10.90 -16.59 -9.75
CA LYS A 23 11.22 -17.23 -11.06
C LYS A 23 11.52 -16.22 -12.17
N THR A 24 11.28 -14.93 -11.94
CA THR A 24 11.54 -13.82 -12.87
C THR A 24 11.96 -12.59 -12.07
N PRO A 25 13.26 -12.40 -11.80
CA PRO A 25 13.76 -11.35 -10.91
C PRO A 25 13.52 -9.89 -11.37
N THR A 26 12.96 -9.67 -12.56
CA THR A 26 12.93 -8.36 -13.23
C THR A 26 11.53 -7.78 -13.48
N LEU A 27 10.46 -8.43 -13.01
CA LEU A 27 9.10 -8.03 -13.38
C LEU A 27 8.44 -6.97 -12.47
N TYR A 28 8.86 -6.84 -11.21
CA TYR A 28 8.27 -5.87 -10.28
C TYR A 28 9.26 -5.46 -9.19
N ILE A 29 8.99 -4.32 -8.56
CA ILE A 29 9.68 -3.82 -7.37
C ILE A 29 8.65 -3.78 -6.24
N HIS A 30 9.01 -4.25 -5.04
CA HIS A 30 8.16 -4.11 -3.86
C HIS A 30 8.80 -3.15 -2.85
N LYS A 31 7.94 -2.39 -2.15
CA LYS A 31 8.34 -1.53 -1.03
C LYS A 31 7.33 -1.61 0.10
N PHE A 32 7.81 -1.78 1.32
CA PHE A 32 7.02 -1.70 2.55
C PHE A 32 6.98 -0.25 3.04
N VAL A 33 5.82 0.38 2.90
CA VAL A 33 5.63 1.79 3.29
C VAL A 33 5.37 1.91 4.79
N ILE A 34 6.25 2.63 5.50
CA ILE A 34 6.19 2.87 6.94
C ILE A 34 6.25 4.39 7.19
N GLY A 35 5.33 4.89 8.01
CA GLY A 35 5.40 6.26 8.52
C GLY A 35 6.41 6.31 9.66
N MET A 36 7.37 7.21 9.55
CA MET A 36 8.40 7.39 10.57
C MET A 36 8.02 8.53 11.52
N ASP A 37 8.03 8.22 12.81
CA ASP A 37 8.14 9.19 13.90
C ASP A 37 9.62 9.23 14.28
N GLU A 38 10.28 10.39 14.11
CA GLU A 38 11.73 10.57 14.24
C GLU A 38 12.31 10.04 15.57
N VAL A 39 11.47 9.93 16.61
CA VAL A 39 11.92 9.63 17.97
C VAL A 39 11.79 8.14 18.35
N LYS A 40 10.85 7.38 17.76
CA LYS A 40 10.42 6.09 18.35
C LYS A 40 11.00 4.84 17.69
N ASN A 41 11.35 4.91 16.41
CA ASN A 41 11.47 3.70 15.58
C ASN A 41 12.84 3.50 14.93
N HIS A 42 13.89 4.19 15.37
CA HIS A 42 15.15 4.25 14.59
C HIS A 42 15.92 2.92 14.52
N HIS A 43 16.24 2.31 15.66
CA HIS A 43 17.21 1.21 15.67
C HIS A 43 16.77 -0.02 14.86
N PHE A 44 15.56 -0.54 15.09
CA PHE A 44 15.11 -1.76 14.42
C PHE A 44 14.75 -1.53 12.94
N ILE A 45 14.30 -0.33 12.58
CA ILE A 45 14.05 0.03 11.17
C ILE A 45 15.37 0.18 10.40
N GLU A 46 16.40 0.76 11.01
CA GLU A 46 17.73 0.85 10.41
C GLU A 46 18.32 -0.54 10.15
N GLU A 47 18.26 -1.45 11.13
CA GLU A 47 18.71 -2.83 10.96
C GLU A 47 17.96 -3.55 9.84
N GLU A 48 16.62 -3.42 9.81
CA GLU A 48 15.80 -4.02 8.76
C GLU A 48 16.10 -3.43 7.38
N MET A 49 16.26 -2.11 7.29
CA MET A 49 16.62 -1.40 6.06
C MET A 49 17.96 -1.88 5.52
N ASN A 50 18.97 -1.99 6.39
CA ASN A 50 20.30 -2.48 6.03
C ASN A 50 20.27 -3.93 5.55
N LYS A 51 19.37 -4.75 6.10
CA LYS A 51 19.25 -6.16 5.75
C LYS A 51 18.46 -6.43 4.47
N HIS A 52 17.38 -5.66 4.23
CA HIS A 52 16.40 -5.98 3.18
C HIS A 52 16.29 -4.93 2.08
N SER A 53 16.63 -3.66 2.35
CA SER A 53 16.57 -2.54 1.40
C SER A 53 15.22 -2.38 0.67
N ASP A 54 14.14 -2.87 1.27
CA ASP A 54 12.79 -2.91 0.70
C ASP A 54 11.78 -2.07 1.50
N LEU A 55 12.25 -1.22 2.39
CA LEU A 55 11.40 -0.26 3.10
C LEU A 55 11.32 1.06 2.33
N LEU A 56 10.16 1.72 2.40
CA LEU A 56 9.95 3.10 1.98
C LEU A 56 9.46 3.89 3.19
N LEU A 57 10.32 4.73 3.73
CA LEU A 57 10.03 5.53 4.91
C LEU A 57 9.42 6.86 4.46
N VAL A 58 8.24 7.20 4.96
CA VAL A 58 7.58 8.49 4.71
C VAL A 58 7.55 9.31 5.99
N ASN A 59 7.73 10.63 5.86
CA ASN A 59 7.69 11.55 6.99
C ASN A 59 6.24 11.75 7.47
N LEU A 60 5.78 10.84 8.31
CA LEU A 60 4.45 10.84 8.89
C LEU A 60 4.54 10.57 10.39
N THR A 61 4.53 11.65 11.16
CA THR A 61 4.40 11.60 12.60
C THR A 61 3.00 11.16 13.01
N ASN A 62 2.89 10.45 14.14
CA ASN A 62 1.63 9.94 14.68
C ASN A 62 0.86 9.05 13.69
N GLU A 63 1.37 7.85 13.43
CA GLU A 63 0.63 6.84 12.66
C GLU A 63 -0.70 6.49 13.32
N SER A 64 -1.79 6.92 12.70
CA SER A 64 -3.15 6.62 13.12
C SER A 64 -3.98 6.23 11.89
N TYR A 65 -5.13 5.60 12.13
CA TYR A 65 -6.06 5.27 11.04
C TYR A 65 -6.49 6.53 10.26
N GLN A 66 -6.71 7.64 10.97
CA GLN A 66 -7.11 8.92 10.36
C GLN A 66 -6.05 9.45 9.38
N ASN A 67 -4.77 9.13 9.61
CA ASN A 67 -3.66 9.55 8.76
C ASN A 67 -3.36 8.56 7.60
N LEU A 68 -4.16 7.50 7.42
CA LEU A 68 -3.90 6.50 6.39
C LEU A 68 -3.98 7.06 4.97
N ALA A 69 -4.93 7.97 4.71
CA ALA A 69 -5.03 8.66 3.43
C ALA A 69 -3.77 9.52 3.15
N LYS A 70 -3.30 10.26 4.17
CA LYS A 70 -2.06 11.06 4.09
C LYS A 70 -0.84 10.17 3.83
N LYS A 71 -0.73 9.03 4.52
CA LYS A 71 0.33 8.04 4.30
C LYS A 71 0.32 7.49 2.88
N THR A 72 -0.87 7.20 2.35
CA THR A 72 -1.05 6.69 0.99
C THR A 72 -0.63 7.73 -0.04
N LEU A 73 -1.02 8.99 0.14
CA LEU A 73 -0.61 10.10 -0.72
C LEU A 73 0.92 10.27 -0.74
N MET A 74 1.55 10.28 0.44
CA MET A 74 3.01 10.38 0.57
C MET A 74 3.71 9.21 -0.12
N ALA A 75 3.19 7.99 0.06
CA ALA A 75 3.72 6.80 -0.62
C ALA A 75 3.67 6.95 -2.15
N PHE A 76 2.54 7.40 -2.69
CA PHE A 76 2.37 7.57 -4.13
C PHE A 76 3.32 8.64 -4.67
N SER A 77 3.47 9.78 -3.98
CA SER A 77 4.43 10.83 -4.36
C SER A 77 5.85 10.27 -4.42
N SER A 78 6.31 9.66 -3.32
CA SER A 78 7.67 9.12 -3.22
C SER A 78 7.94 8.03 -4.26
N VAL A 79 6.98 7.13 -4.50
CA VAL A 79 7.15 6.07 -5.52
C VAL A 79 7.18 6.66 -6.93
N SER A 80 6.35 7.67 -7.23
CA SER A 80 6.31 8.33 -8.53
C SER A 80 7.59 9.12 -8.85
N GLU A 81 8.26 9.65 -7.83
CA GLU A 81 9.52 10.38 -7.96
C GLU A 81 10.73 9.45 -8.10
N GLN A 82 10.72 8.31 -7.39
CA GLN A 82 11.87 7.42 -7.28
C GLN A 82 11.91 6.30 -8.33
N PHE A 83 10.76 5.93 -8.90
CA PHE A 83 10.65 4.76 -9.77
C PHE A 83 9.89 5.07 -11.06
N LYS A 84 10.30 4.39 -12.14
CA LYS A 84 9.51 4.32 -13.38
C LYS A 84 8.79 2.97 -13.41
N PHE A 85 7.47 3.00 -13.58
CA PHE A 85 6.63 1.81 -13.60
C PHE A 85 5.41 2.03 -14.49
N ASN A 86 4.84 0.94 -15.01
CA ASN A 86 3.59 0.97 -15.79
C ASN A 86 2.35 0.83 -14.89
N TYR A 87 2.48 0.10 -13.78
CA TYR A 87 1.39 -0.19 -12.86
C TYR A 87 1.86 -0.05 -11.42
N LEU A 88 0.97 0.42 -10.55
CA LEU A 88 1.19 0.49 -9.10
C LEU A 88 0.13 -0.38 -8.40
N LEU A 89 0.59 -1.31 -7.57
CA LEU A 89 -0.27 -2.10 -6.69
C LEU A 89 -0.10 -1.60 -5.26
N LYS A 90 -1.19 -1.10 -4.65
CA LYS A 90 -1.27 -0.87 -3.20
C LYS A 90 -1.96 -2.06 -2.54
N VAL A 91 -1.32 -2.62 -1.52
CA VAL A 91 -1.89 -3.67 -0.66
C VAL A 91 -1.50 -3.41 0.79
N ASP A 92 -2.26 -3.95 1.73
CA ASP A 92 -1.97 -3.88 3.17
C ASP A 92 -1.17 -5.12 3.62
N ASP A 93 -0.58 -5.06 4.82
CA ASP A 93 0.31 -6.11 5.33
C ASP A 93 -0.40 -7.35 5.87
N ASP A 94 -1.73 -7.31 5.93
CA ASP A 94 -2.63 -8.42 6.22
C ASP A 94 -3.25 -9.05 4.96
N SER A 95 -2.77 -8.66 3.76
CA SER A 95 -3.28 -9.13 2.48
C SER A 95 -2.40 -10.22 1.85
N PHE A 96 -3.03 -11.09 1.04
CA PHE A 96 -2.34 -12.09 0.22
C PHE A 96 -2.54 -11.80 -1.27
N VAL A 97 -1.45 -11.77 -2.04
CA VAL A 97 -1.49 -11.49 -3.47
C VAL A 97 -1.01 -12.68 -4.29
N ARG A 98 -1.84 -13.13 -5.23
CA ARG A 98 -1.44 -14.12 -6.25
C ARG A 98 -0.67 -13.43 -7.38
N LEU A 99 0.58 -13.03 -7.13
CA LEU A 99 1.38 -12.23 -8.07
C LEU A 99 1.43 -12.79 -9.49
N GLY A 100 1.64 -14.10 -9.66
CA GLY A 100 1.67 -14.71 -10.99
C GLY A 100 0.36 -14.57 -11.76
N ALA A 101 -0.79 -14.69 -11.07
CA ALA A 101 -2.10 -14.50 -11.70
C ALA A 101 -2.35 -13.02 -12.03
N LEU A 102 -1.98 -12.11 -11.13
CA LEU A 102 -2.08 -10.67 -11.35
C LEU A 102 -1.25 -10.22 -12.56
N LEU A 103 0.02 -10.62 -12.62
CA LEU A 103 0.93 -10.28 -13.72
C LEU A 103 0.47 -10.85 -15.06
N ASN A 104 -0.14 -12.04 -15.07
CA ASN A 104 -0.73 -12.58 -16.30
C ASN A 104 -1.96 -11.78 -16.73
N ALA A 105 -2.87 -11.46 -15.80
CA ALA A 105 -4.04 -10.65 -16.12
C ALA A 105 -3.67 -9.25 -16.65
N LEU A 106 -2.61 -8.62 -16.12
CA LEU A 106 -2.10 -7.33 -16.59
C LEU A 106 -1.54 -7.37 -18.03
N LYS A 107 -1.21 -8.55 -18.58
CA LYS A 107 -0.81 -8.68 -19.99
C LYS A 107 -2.01 -8.64 -20.93
N ASP A 108 -3.17 -9.11 -20.46
CA ASP A 108 -4.39 -9.21 -21.24
C ASP A 108 -5.20 -7.91 -21.24
N ILE A 109 -5.01 -7.08 -20.19
CA ILE A 109 -5.51 -5.70 -20.17
C ILE A 109 -4.64 -4.91 -21.15
N GLU A 110 -5.15 -4.65 -22.37
CA GLU A 110 -4.56 -3.66 -23.29
C GLU A 110 -4.17 -2.43 -22.47
N GLN A 111 -2.92 -1.95 -22.60
CA GLN A 111 -2.31 -0.93 -21.73
C GLN A 111 -3.15 0.37 -21.69
N HIS A 112 -4.21 0.36 -20.88
CA HIS A 112 -5.14 1.45 -20.80
C HIS A 112 -4.49 2.52 -19.93
N PRO A 113 -4.31 3.76 -20.43
CA PRO A 113 -3.52 4.79 -19.74
C PRO A 113 -4.12 5.20 -18.39
N LEU A 114 -5.39 4.85 -18.13
CA LEU A 114 -6.14 5.19 -16.91
C LEU A 114 -6.66 3.95 -16.16
N LEU A 115 -5.92 2.83 -16.19
CA LEU A 115 -6.34 1.62 -15.48
C LEU A 115 -6.43 1.88 -13.96
N TYR A 116 -7.64 1.80 -13.41
CA TYR A 116 -7.90 1.69 -11.99
C TYR A 116 -8.70 0.41 -11.74
N TRP A 117 -8.13 -0.55 -11.02
CA TRP A 117 -8.64 -1.92 -10.99
C TRP A 117 -8.63 -2.54 -9.59
N GLY A 118 -9.75 -3.19 -9.27
CA GLY A 118 -9.94 -4.12 -8.15
C GLY A 118 -11.42 -4.19 -7.78
N PHE A 119 -11.74 -4.39 -6.51
CA PHE A 119 -13.12 -4.46 -6.04
C PHE A 119 -13.65 -3.05 -5.75
N LEU A 120 -14.46 -2.50 -6.65
CA LEU A 120 -14.99 -1.13 -6.52
C LEU A 120 -16.45 -1.16 -6.04
N ASP A 121 -16.75 -0.45 -4.96
CA ASP A 121 -18.13 -0.20 -4.52
C ASP A 121 -18.46 1.30 -4.54
N GLY A 122 -19.48 1.68 -5.30
CA GLY A 122 -20.03 3.04 -5.35
C GLY A 122 -21.42 3.16 -4.72
N ARG A 123 -21.91 2.12 -4.04
CA ARG A 123 -23.27 2.09 -3.50
C ARG A 123 -23.31 2.45 -2.02
N ALA A 124 -22.18 2.40 -1.33
CA ALA A 124 -22.10 2.66 0.11
C ALA A 124 -22.47 4.11 0.44
N LYS A 125 -23.11 4.29 1.60
CA LYS A 125 -23.53 5.59 2.10
C LYS A 125 -22.59 6.07 3.21
N PRO A 126 -22.39 7.38 3.35
CA PRO A 126 -21.64 7.96 4.45
C PRO A 126 -22.13 7.48 5.80
N MET A 127 -21.22 6.89 6.58
CA MET A 127 -21.54 6.45 7.94
C MET A 127 -21.69 7.68 8.82
N ARG A 128 -22.78 7.75 9.61
CA ARG A 128 -23.06 8.87 10.52
C ARG A 128 -22.79 8.54 12.00
N GLY A 129 -22.29 7.34 12.28
CA GLY A 129 -22.02 6.86 13.64
C GLY A 129 -21.01 5.72 13.68
N GLY A 130 -20.42 5.50 14.86
CA GLY A 130 -19.40 4.49 15.10
C GLY A 130 -17.98 4.94 14.72
N LYS A 131 -17.03 4.02 14.79
CA LYS A 131 -15.59 4.28 14.55
C LYS A 131 -15.25 4.84 13.16
N TRP A 132 -16.15 4.67 12.20
CA TRP A 132 -15.99 5.10 10.81
C TRP A 132 -16.92 6.26 10.41
N ALA A 133 -17.48 6.97 11.39
CA ALA A 133 -18.40 8.07 11.11
C ALA A 133 -17.71 9.20 10.34
N GLU A 134 -18.33 9.63 9.24
CA GLU A 134 -17.93 10.78 8.44
C GLU A 134 -19.03 11.84 8.49
N ASN A 135 -19.05 12.55 9.62
CA ASN A 135 -20.05 13.58 9.89
C ASN A 135 -19.91 14.80 8.97
N GLU A 136 -18.72 15.00 8.39
CA GLU A 136 -18.42 16.13 7.51
C GLU A 136 -18.63 15.84 6.01
N TRP A 137 -19.06 14.63 5.64
CA TRP A 137 -19.29 14.28 4.23
C TRP A 137 -20.36 15.18 3.58
N ARG A 138 -19.98 15.88 2.51
CA ARG A 138 -20.80 16.89 1.82
C ARG A 138 -20.82 16.77 0.28
N LEU A 139 -20.22 15.72 -0.30
CA LEU A 139 -20.15 15.58 -1.76
C LEU A 139 -21.48 15.12 -2.37
N CYS A 140 -22.06 14.01 -1.88
CA CYS A 140 -23.37 13.51 -2.30
C CYS A 140 -23.96 12.51 -1.27
N ASP A 141 -25.04 11.80 -1.62
CA ASP A 141 -25.73 10.83 -0.77
C ASP A 141 -24.98 9.50 -0.60
N ARG A 142 -23.92 9.28 -1.40
CA ARG A 142 -23.09 8.07 -1.42
C ARG A 142 -21.61 8.41 -1.38
N TYR A 143 -20.78 7.42 -1.10
CA TYR A 143 -19.35 7.52 -1.40
C TYR A 143 -19.12 7.49 -2.91
N LEU A 144 -18.07 8.19 -3.36
CA LEU A 144 -17.53 7.96 -4.69
C LEU A 144 -17.04 6.51 -4.79
N PRO A 145 -17.05 5.87 -5.97
CA PRO A 145 -16.53 4.50 -6.12
C PRO A 145 -15.13 4.36 -5.52
N TYR A 146 -14.99 3.42 -4.58
CA TYR A 146 -13.73 3.19 -3.84
C TYR A 146 -13.45 1.69 -3.69
N GLN A 147 -12.21 1.36 -3.33
CA GLN A 147 -11.76 0.02 -2.95
C GLN A 147 -11.80 -0.20 -1.45
#